data_AF-A0A8H4B6F3-F1
#
_entry.id   AF-A0A8H4B6F3-F1
#
_cell.length_a   1.000
_cell.length_b   1.000
_cell.length_c   1.000
_cell.angle_alpha   90.00
_cell.angle_beta   90.00
_cell.angle_gamma   90.00
#
_symmetry.space_group_name_H-M   'P 1'
#
loop_
_entity.id
_entity.type
_entity.pdbx_description
1 polymer ?
#
loop_
_entity_poly.entity_id
_entity_poly.type
_entity_poly.pdbx_seq_one_letter_code
_entity_poly.pdbx_strand_id
1 'polypeptide(L)'
;MYFVLLGINGKFFGRVAEKAYQIQARQTKQNVPAPTTTVSSLASTILTTILYINCGIFATLLSKIPHVGRLLSFLMNCIILSYYCFEYQWVYKGWNIEKRLSYMEKHWSFFLGFGFPGTIFTFFLSFLRSGAVFALIYPCFIIMAMMAAPKATTPYSQTMASGTDAQSEWTLPNRIPIFYPVRKLNDGVILLVRLVGGVHADSIVSEKKNASLKQE
;
A
#
# COMPACT_ATOMS: atom_id res chain seq x y z
N MET A 1 2.44 8.86 24.79
CA MET A 1 1.43 7.76 24.83
C MET A 1 1.04 7.24 23.45
N TYR A 2 0.69 8.09 22.48
CA TYR A 2 0.24 7.68 21.13
C TYR A 2 1.23 6.78 20.36
N PHE A 3 2.53 7.11 20.35
CA PHE A 3 3.55 6.29 19.66
C PHE A 3 3.77 4.91 20.30
N VAL A 4 3.59 4.79 21.62
CA VAL A 4 3.68 3.50 22.33
C VAL A 4 2.50 2.60 21.97
N LEU A 5 1.29 3.17 21.93
CA LEU A 5 0.09 2.48 21.45
C LEU A 5 0.23 2.04 19.99
N LEU A 6 0.81 2.88 19.13
CA LEU A 6 1.08 2.54 17.73
C LEU A 6 2.03 1.34 17.60
N GLY A 7 3.10 1.29 18.41
CA GLY A 7 4.05 0.18 18.42
C GLY A 7 3.44 -1.13 18.93
N ILE A 8 2.63 -1.08 19.98
CA ILE A 8 1.91 -2.24 20.53
C ILE A 8 0.89 -2.76 19.51
N ASN A 9 0.12 -1.86 18.90
CA ASN A 9 -0.84 -2.17 17.84
C ASN A 9 -0.15 -2.84 16.65
N GLY A 10 0.99 -2.31 16.19
CA GLY A 10 1.77 -2.92 15.11
C GLY A 10 2.20 -4.36 15.41
N LYS A 11 2.66 -4.64 16.64
CA LYS A 11 3.01 -6.01 17.07
C LYS A 11 1.80 -6.94 17.15
N PHE A 12 0.66 -6.43 17.61
CA PHE A 12 -0.58 -7.19 17.67
C PHE A 12 -1.08 -7.54 16.27
N PHE A 13 -1.13 -6.57 15.35
CA PHE A 13 -1.57 -6.77 13.97
C PHE A 13 -0.67 -7.74 13.23
N GLY A 14 0.65 -7.70 13.45
CA GLY A 14 1.59 -8.68 12.90
C GLY A 14 1.27 -10.11 13.34
N ARG A 15 0.94 -10.33 14.62
CA ARG A 15 0.55 -11.68 15.10
C ARG A 15 -0.78 -12.16 14.57
N VAL A 16 -1.77 -11.26 14.46
CA VAL A 16 -3.07 -11.59 13.85
C VAL A 16 -2.89 -11.99 12.38
N ALA A 17 -2.10 -11.22 11.65
CA ALA A 17 -1.73 -11.49 10.26
C ALA A 17 -1.07 -12.87 10.09
N GLU A 18 -0.11 -13.20 10.96
CA GLU A 18 0.61 -14.47 10.95
C GLU A 18 -0.33 -15.66 11.15
N LYS A 19 -1.22 -15.60 12.15
CA LYS A 19 -2.18 -16.67 12.46
C LYS A 19 -3.21 -16.84 11.35
N ALA A 20 -3.75 -15.73 10.82
CA ALA A 20 -4.70 -15.78 9.71
C ALA A 20 -4.07 -16.42 8.46
N TYR A 21 -2.82 -16.07 8.16
CA TYR A 21 -2.09 -16.64 7.02
C TYR A 21 -1.83 -18.14 7.18
N GLN A 22 -1.43 -18.60 8.37
CA GLN A 22 -1.23 -20.04 8.65
C GLN A 22 -2.52 -20.86 8.51
N ILE A 23 -3.67 -20.30 8.92
CA ILE A 23 -4.96 -20.97 8.79
C ILE A 23 -5.35 -21.08 7.30
N GLN A 24 -5.20 -20.01 6.54
CA GLN A 24 -5.47 -20.02 5.10
C GLN A 24 -4.55 -20.99 4.33
N ALA A 25 -3.27 -21.02 4.68
CA ALA A 25 -2.27 -21.93 4.12
C ALA A 25 -2.69 -23.41 4.28
N ARG A 26 -3.17 -23.76 5.47
CA ARG A 26 -3.71 -25.09 5.79
C ARG A 26 -4.96 -25.42 4.97
N GLN A 27 -5.88 -24.46 4.81
CA GLN A 27 -7.11 -24.67 4.04
C GLN A 27 -6.87 -24.81 2.53
N THR A 28 -5.86 -24.13 1.99
CA THR A 28 -5.60 -24.08 0.53
C THR A 28 -4.64 -25.18 0.05
N LYS A 29 -4.14 -26.06 0.94
CA LYS A 29 -3.07 -27.06 0.65
C LYS A 29 -1.89 -26.47 -0.14
N GLN A 30 -1.58 -25.18 0.05
CA GLN A 30 -0.41 -24.57 -0.56
C GLN A 30 0.82 -24.91 0.28
N ASN A 31 1.91 -25.36 -0.36
CA ASN A 31 3.22 -25.47 0.25
C ASN A 31 3.70 -24.05 0.61
N VAL A 32 3.35 -23.61 1.82
CA VAL A 32 3.77 -22.31 2.33
C VAL A 32 5.19 -22.47 2.86
N PRO A 33 6.16 -21.67 2.37
CA PRO A 33 7.46 -21.60 2.99
C PRO A 33 7.26 -21.32 4.49
N ALA A 34 8.02 -22.00 5.35
CA ALA A 34 8.02 -21.75 6.80
C ALA A 34 8.04 -20.24 7.08
N PRO A 35 7.61 -19.77 8.28
CA PRO A 35 7.75 -18.38 8.70
C PRO A 35 9.25 -18.04 8.87
N THR A 36 10.01 -18.08 7.78
CA THR A 36 11.26 -17.40 7.65
C THR A 36 10.85 -15.95 7.65
N THR A 37 11.01 -15.34 8.81
CA THR A 37 11.15 -13.92 9.05
C THR A 37 11.54 -13.22 7.75
N THR A 38 10.54 -12.81 6.98
CA THR A 38 10.79 -12.11 5.73
C THR A 38 11.19 -10.74 6.21
N VAL A 39 12.48 -10.57 6.44
CA VAL A 39 13.11 -9.29 6.72
C VAL A 39 12.78 -8.46 5.49
N SER A 40 11.68 -7.73 5.56
CA SER A 40 11.44 -6.61 4.67
C SER A 40 12.68 -5.75 4.86
N SER A 41 13.55 -5.70 3.85
CA SER A 41 14.73 -4.83 3.88
C SER A 41 14.26 -3.46 4.34
N LEU A 42 14.98 -2.81 5.25
CA LEU A 42 14.65 -1.49 5.77
C LEU A 42 14.27 -0.52 4.63
N ALA A 43 14.94 -0.67 3.48
CA ALA A 43 14.62 0.04 2.24
C ALA A 43 13.17 -0.16 1.76
N SER A 44 12.64 -1.39 1.77
CA SER A 44 11.26 -1.68 1.36
C SER A 44 10.22 -1.05 2.28
N THR A 45 10.46 -1.02 3.59
CA THR A 45 9.60 -0.34 4.56
C THR A 45 9.66 1.18 4.38
N ILE A 46 10.85 1.74 4.16
CA ILE A 46 11.04 3.17 3.88
C ILE A 46 10.32 3.56 2.58
N LEU A 47 10.52 2.81 1.49
CA LEU A 47 9.89 3.07 0.20
C LEU A 47 8.35 2.99 0.28
N THR A 48 7.83 2.01 1.02
CA THR A 48 6.38 1.89 1.23
C THR A 48 5.84 3.04 2.09
N THR A 49 6.60 3.48 3.10
CA THR A 49 6.26 4.67 3.90
C THR A 49 6.21 5.93 3.05
N ILE A 50 7.23 6.15 2.19
CA ILE A 50 7.27 7.26 1.24
C ILE A 50 6.09 7.19 0.27
N LEU A 51 5.74 6.00 -0.21
CA LEU A 51 4.57 5.77 -1.07
C LEU A 51 3.28 6.24 -0.38
N TYR A 52 3.05 5.86 0.89
CA TYR A 52 1.87 6.29 1.64
C TYR A 52 1.81 7.81 1.82
N ILE A 53 2.94 8.45 2.15
CA ILE A 53 3.01 9.91 2.30
C ILE A 53 2.64 10.59 0.97
N ASN A 54 3.22 10.14 -0.15
CA ASN A 54 2.90 10.66 -1.47
C ASN A 54 1.43 10.44 -1.85
N CYS A 55 0.86 9.27 -1.55
CA CYS A 55 -0.57 8.99 -1.74
C CYS A 55 -1.45 9.93 -0.89
N GLY A 56 -1.07 10.22 0.36
CA GLY A 56 -1.78 11.17 1.22
C GLY A 56 -1.73 12.61 0.68
N ILE A 57 -0.57 13.06 0.22
CA ILE A 57 -0.41 14.37 -0.44
C ILE A 57 -1.27 14.42 -1.70
N PHE A 58 -1.25 13.37 -2.53
CA PHE A 58 -2.07 13.29 -3.72
C PHE A 58 -3.57 13.34 -3.40
N ALA A 59 -4.02 12.60 -2.37
CA ALA A 59 -5.41 12.61 -1.93
C ALA A 59 -5.88 13.99 -1.42
N THR A 60 -5.00 14.76 -0.77
CA THR A 60 -5.30 16.13 -0.34
C THR A 60 -5.23 17.14 -1.49
N LEU A 61 -4.39 16.91 -2.49
CA LEU A 61 -4.38 17.73 -3.71
C LEU A 61 -5.66 17.51 -4.51
N LEU A 62 -6.10 16.26 -4.64
CA LEU A 62 -7.36 15.89 -5.28
C LEU A 62 -8.56 16.55 -4.62
N SER A 63 -8.59 16.66 -3.28
CA SER A 63 -9.72 17.28 -2.58
C SER A 63 -9.84 18.79 -2.85
N LYS A 64 -8.80 19.44 -3.37
CA LYS A 64 -8.85 20.85 -3.78
C LYS A 64 -9.52 21.08 -5.15
N ILE A 65 -9.79 20.02 -5.91
CA ILE A 65 -10.50 20.13 -7.19
C ILE A 65 -11.99 20.38 -6.92
N PRO A 66 -12.60 21.46 -7.46
CA PRO A 66 -14.01 21.75 -7.26
C PRO A 66 -14.91 20.65 -7.87
N HIS A 67 -16.07 20.42 -7.24
CA HIS A 67 -17.10 19.42 -7.58
C HIS A 67 -16.70 17.93 -7.46
N VAL A 68 -15.61 17.48 -8.08
CA VAL A 68 -15.24 16.04 -8.14
C VAL A 68 -14.16 15.66 -7.12
N GLY A 69 -13.43 16.65 -6.58
CA GLY A 69 -12.27 16.40 -5.74
C GLY A 69 -12.54 15.62 -4.46
N ARG A 70 -13.69 15.85 -3.82
CA ARG A 70 -14.08 15.12 -2.60
C ARG A 70 -14.30 13.64 -2.88
N LEU A 71 -14.97 13.30 -3.98
CA LEU A 71 -15.18 11.92 -4.40
C LEU A 71 -13.85 11.26 -4.74
N LEU A 72 -12.99 11.92 -5.51
CA LEU A 72 -11.72 11.35 -5.93
C LEU A 72 -10.75 11.13 -4.73
N SER A 73 -10.76 12.04 -3.76
CA SER A 73 -10.02 11.89 -2.50
C SER A 73 -10.55 10.71 -1.66
N PHE A 74 -11.87 10.52 -1.62
CA PHE A 74 -12.49 9.37 -0.96
C PHE A 74 -12.10 8.05 -1.64
N LEU A 75 -12.15 7.98 -2.97
CA LEU A 75 -11.74 6.78 -3.73
C LEU A 75 -10.26 6.45 -3.52
N MET A 76 -9.39 7.47 -3.46
CA MET A 76 -7.99 7.26 -3.12
C MET A 76 -7.79 6.72 -1.71
N ASN A 77 -8.54 7.22 -0.72
CA ASN A 77 -8.48 6.69 0.64
C ASN A 77 -8.95 5.22 0.72
N CYS A 78 -9.93 4.82 -0.10
CA CYS A 78 -10.36 3.41 -0.20
C CYS A 78 -9.19 2.53 -0.66
N ILE A 79 -8.48 2.97 -1.69
CA ILE A 79 -7.36 2.22 -2.24
C ILE A 79 -6.19 2.16 -1.25
N ILE A 80 -5.88 3.26 -0.56
CA ILE A 80 -4.82 3.30 0.47
C ILE A 80 -5.16 2.34 1.62
N LEU A 81 -6.40 2.37 2.11
CA LEU A 81 -6.85 1.47 3.19
C LEU A 81 -6.68 -0.01 2.79
N SER A 82 -7.11 -0.35 1.59
CA SER A 82 -6.94 -1.70 1.06
C SER A 82 -5.47 -2.08 0.93
N TYR A 83 -4.63 -1.20 0.40
CA TYR A 83 -3.20 -1.47 0.25
C TYR A 83 -2.57 -1.77 1.62
N TYR A 84 -2.95 -1.03 2.65
CA TYR A 84 -2.45 -1.20 4.02
C TYR A 84 -2.80 -2.58 4.61
N CYS A 85 -4.03 -3.06 4.39
CA CYS A 85 -4.44 -4.39 4.86
C CYS A 85 -3.76 -5.53 4.09
N PHE A 86 -3.59 -5.38 2.77
CA PHE A 86 -2.98 -6.41 1.90
C PHE A 86 -1.45 -6.43 1.97
N GLU A 87 -0.81 -5.38 2.47
CA GLU A 87 0.65 -5.30 2.63
C GLU A 87 1.19 -6.52 3.37
N TYR A 88 0.55 -6.92 4.48
CA TYR A 88 0.96 -8.07 5.29
C TYR A 88 0.95 -9.36 4.45
N GLN A 89 -0.13 -9.59 3.69
CA GLN A 89 -0.25 -10.77 2.84
C GLN A 89 0.86 -10.82 1.79
N TRP A 90 1.19 -9.68 1.19
CA TRP A 90 2.26 -9.58 0.19
C TRP A 90 3.66 -9.65 0.77
N VAL A 91 3.86 -9.20 2.01
CA VAL A 91 5.10 -9.36 2.76
C VAL A 91 5.34 -10.85 3.03
N TYR A 92 4.34 -11.60 3.50
CA TYR A 92 4.46 -13.06 3.66
C TYR A 92 4.69 -13.81 2.34
N LYS A 93 4.20 -13.27 1.21
CA LYS A 93 4.47 -13.82 -0.13
C LYS A 93 5.83 -13.37 -0.70
N GLY A 94 6.59 -12.52 0.00
CA GLY A 94 7.89 -12.02 -0.47
C GLY A 94 7.81 -11.13 -1.71
N TRP A 95 6.70 -10.43 -1.95
CA TRP A 95 6.55 -9.62 -3.16
C TRP A 95 7.29 -8.28 -3.05
N ASN A 96 7.96 -7.87 -4.14
CA ASN A 96 8.54 -6.53 -4.27
C ASN A 96 7.48 -5.44 -4.40
N ILE A 97 7.84 -4.20 -4.07
CA ILE A 97 6.96 -3.02 -4.12
C ILE A 97 6.32 -2.81 -5.50
N GLU A 98 7.10 -2.95 -6.58
CA GLU A 98 6.60 -2.81 -7.95
C GLU A 98 5.56 -3.88 -8.30
N LYS A 99 5.78 -5.11 -7.83
CA LYS A 99 4.85 -6.22 -8.03
C LYS A 99 3.54 -5.98 -7.29
N ARG A 100 3.60 -5.48 -6.04
CA ARG A 100 2.43 -5.09 -5.25
C ARG A 100 1.61 -4.02 -5.96
N LEU A 101 2.28 -2.98 -6.44
CA LEU A 101 1.64 -1.86 -7.13
C LEU A 101 0.98 -2.30 -8.45
N SER A 102 1.70 -3.07 -9.27
CA SER A 102 1.16 -3.57 -10.53
C SER A 102 0.01 -4.56 -10.32
N TYR A 103 0.06 -5.36 -9.24
CA TYR A 103 -1.05 -6.24 -8.86
C TYR A 103 -2.29 -5.44 -8.46
N MET A 104 -2.11 -4.36 -7.70
CA MET A 104 -3.20 -3.46 -7.32
C MET A 104 -3.82 -2.74 -8.51
N GLU A 105 -3.00 -2.25 -9.45
CA GLU A 105 -3.47 -1.60 -10.69
C GLU A 105 -4.32 -2.53 -11.57
N LYS A 106 -4.00 -3.84 -11.60
CA LYS A 106 -4.75 -4.87 -12.34
C LYS A 106 -6.09 -5.21 -11.69
N HIS A 107 -6.19 -5.14 -10.37
CA HIS A 107 -7.38 -5.53 -9.60
C HIS A 107 -8.00 -4.32 -8.87
N TRP A 108 -7.89 -3.14 -9.49
CA TRP A 108 -8.21 -1.86 -8.85
C TRP A 108 -9.66 -1.81 -8.33
N SER A 109 -10.61 -2.40 -9.06
CA SER A 109 -12.03 -2.42 -8.70
C SER A 109 -12.30 -3.22 -7.43
N PHE A 110 -11.67 -4.38 -7.28
CA PHE A 110 -11.75 -5.19 -6.07
C PHE A 110 -11.20 -4.42 -4.87
N PHE A 111 -10.02 -3.80 -5.02
CA PHE A 111 -9.41 -3.06 -3.92
C PHE A 111 -10.20 -1.79 -3.55
N LEU A 112 -10.82 -1.14 -4.52
CA LEU A 112 -11.71 -0.01 -4.25
C LEU A 112 -12.92 -0.47 -3.44
N GLY A 113 -13.57 -1.56 -3.84
CA GLY A 113 -14.70 -2.13 -3.12
C GLY A 113 -14.35 -2.65 -1.73
N PHE A 114 -13.18 -3.28 -1.56
CA PHE A 114 -12.71 -3.77 -0.26
C PHE A 114 -12.51 -2.64 0.75
N GLY A 115 -11.93 -1.51 0.31
CA GLY A 115 -11.63 -0.37 1.18
C GLY A 115 -12.84 0.52 1.45
N PHE A 116 -13.83 0.52 0.55
CA PHE A 116 -15.02 1.37 0.63
C PHE A 116 -15.73 1.38 2.00
N PRO A 117 -16.11 0.22 2.61
CA PRO A 117 -16.78 0.21 3.90
C PRO A 117 -15.92 0.83 5.01
N GLY A 118 -14.62 0.50 5.06
CA GLY A 118 -13.74 1.05 6.09
C GLY A 118 -13.45 2.55 5.90
N THR A 119 -13.40 3.03 4.65
CA THR A 119 -13.26 4.45 4.37
C THR A 119 -14.52 5.24 4.73
N ILE A 120 -15.73 4.68 4.55
CA ILE A 120 -16.96 5.33 5.06
C ILE A 120 -16.87 5.56 6.57
N PHE A 121 -16.43 4.56 7.34
CA PHE A 121 -16.34 4.69 8.80
C PHE A 121 -15.25 5.66 9.28
N THR A 122 -14.27 5.99 8.45
CA THR A 122 -13.11 6.79 8.85
C THR A 122 -13.08 8.18 8.24
N PHE A 123 -13.59 8.36 7.02
CA PHE A 123 -13.46 9.59 6.24
C PHE A 123 -14.30 10.76 6.76
N PHE A 124 -15.47 10.48 7.35
CA PHE A 124 -16.35 11.53 7.91
C PHE A 124 -15.97 11.94 9.35
N LEU A 125 -14.99 11.28 9.95
CA LEU A 125 -14.61 11.48 11.34
C LEU A 125 -13.41 12.44 11.46
N SER A 126 -13.33 13.14 12.59
CA SER A 126 -12.14 13.93 12.94
C SER A 126 -10.92 13.03 13.11
N PHE A 127 -9.72 13.52 12.82
CA PHE A 127 -8.46 12.75 12.80
C PHE A 127 -8.24 11.80 13.99
N LEU A 128 -8.54 12.26 15.21
CA LEU A 128 -8.40 11.42 16.41
C LEU A 128 -9.43 10.28 16.46
N ARG A 129 -10.68 10.57 16.07
CA ARG A 129 -11.78 9.60 16.05
C ARG A 129 -11.60 8.61 14.90
N SER A 130 -11.17 9.08 13.73
CA SER A 130 -10.88 8.21 12.59
C SER A 130 -9.72 7.27 12.90
N GLY A 131 -8.67 7.73 13.59
CA GLY A 131 -7.56 6.88 14.06
C GLY A 131 -8.00 5.79 15.04
N ALA A 132 -8.91 6.11 15.97
CA ALA A 132 -9.45 5.14 16.93
C ALA A 132 -10.33 4.08 16.23
N VAL A 133 -11.26 4.51 15.37
CA VAL A 133 -12.12 3.59 14.59
C VAL A 133 -11.29 2.73 13.66
N PHE A 134 -10.29 3.31 13.00
CA PHE A 134 -9.34 2.59 12.17
C PHE A 134 -8.66 1.47 12.96
N ALA A 135 -8.10 1.75 14.13
CA ALA A 135 -7.42 0.75 14.95
C ALA A 135 -8.34 -0.43 15.35
N LEU A 136 -9.64 -0.19 15.51
CA LEU A 136 -10.63 -1.22 15.84
C LEU A 136 -11.03 -2.09 14.65
N ILE A 137 -11.27 -1.48 13.48
CA ILE A 137 -11.70 -2.23 12.28
C ILE A 137 -10.52 -2.95 11.61
N TYR A 138 -9.32 -2.40 11.76
CA TYR A 138 -8.12 -2.84 11.06
C TYR A 138 -7.78 -4.34 11.23
N PRO A 139 -7.81 -4.97 12.42
CA PRO A 139 -7.52 -6.40 12.56
C PRO A 139 -8.51 -7.27 11.78
N CYS A 140 -9.80 -6.91 11.75
CA CYS A 140 -10.80 -7.62 10.96
C CYS A 140 -10.50 -7.51 9.45
N PHE A 141 -10.12 -6.32 8.98
CA PHE A 141 -9.74 -6.11 7.58
C PHE A 141 -8.45 -6.86 7.21
N ILE A 142 -7.47 -6.98 8.09
CA ILE A 142 -6.27 -7.81 7.84
C ILE A 142 -6.67 -9.28 7.64
N ILE A 143 -7.53 -9.82 8.50
CA ILE A 143 -7.98 -11.22 8.40
C ILE A 143 -8.70 -11.45 7.06
N MET A 144 -9.62 -10.53 6.69
CA MET A 144 -10.30 -10.59 5.39
C MET A 144 -9.33 -10.48 4.22
N ALA A 145 -8.34 -9.60 4.30
CA ALA A 145 -7.32 -9.44 3.25
C ALA A 145 -6.45 -10.69 3.09
N MET A 146 -6.09 -11.34 4.20
CA MET A 146 -5.39 -12.63 4.15
C MET A 146 -6.22 -13.66 3.41
N MET A 147 -7.47 -13.85 3.82
CA MET A 147 -8.37 -14.86 3.25
C MET A 147 -8.77 -14.55 1.80
N ALA A 148 -8.76 -13.28 1.40
CA ALA A 148 -9.13 -12.86 0.06
C ALA A 148 -8.11 -13.32 -0.99
N ALA A 149 -8.63 -13.84 -2.10
CA ALA A 149 -7.89 -14.07 -3.33
C ALA A 149 -8.51 -13.17 -4.42
N PRO A 150 -7.97 -11.96 -4.67
CA PRO A 150 -8.48 -11.07 -5.69
C PRO A 150 -8.43 -11.76 -7.06
N LYS A 151 -9.59 -11.94 -7.69
CA LYS A 151 -9.72 -12.52 -9.03
C LYS A 151 -9.55 -11.41 -10.06
N ALA A 152 -8.78 -11.66 -11.12
CA ALA A 152 -8.54 -10.68 -12.18
C ALA A 152 -9.85 -10.16 -12.77
N THR A 153 -9.91 -8.84 -12.97
CA THR A 153 -11.05 -8.10 -13.52
C THR A 153 -11.40 -8.53 -14.95
N THR A 154 -10.59 -9.38 -15.60
CA THR A 154 -10.84 -9.90 -16.94
C THR A 154 -12.12 -10.75 -16.97
N PRO A 155 -13.22 -10.27 -17.60
CA PRO A 155 -14.45 -11.04 -17.79
C PRO A 155 -14.29 -12.09 -18.90
N TYR A 156 -13.31 -11.88 -19.79
CA TYR A 156 -13.17 -12.55 -21.08
C TYR A 156 -12.90 -14.06 -21.03
N SER A 157 -12.46 -14.61 -19.89
CA SER A 157 -12.10 -16.04 -19.78
C SER A 157 -12.73 -16.75 -18.59
N GLN A 158 -13.78 -16.17 -17.99
CA GLN A 158 -14.48 -16.81 -16.89
C GLN A 158 -15.73 -17.50 -17.41
N THR A 159 -15.68 -18.82 -17.49
CA THR A 159 -16.86 -19.66 -17.65
C THR A 159 -17.80 -19.37 -16.48
N MET A 160 -18.93 -18.72 -16.76
CA MET A 160 -19.95 -18.50 -15.75
C MET A 160 -20.56 -19.85 -15.35
N ALA A 161 -21.15 -19.92 -14.14
CA ALA A 161 -21.91 -21.11 -13.72
C ALA A 161 -23.07 -21.45 -14.69
N SER A 162 -23.47 -20.48 -15.52
CA SER A 162 -24.47 -20.61 -16.59
C SER A 162 -23.92 -21.22 -17.91
N GLY A 163 -22.63 -21.53 -18.01
CA GLY A 163 -22.01 -22.11 -19.22
C GLY A 163 -21.90 -21.17 -20.44
N THR A 164 -22.36 -19.92 -20.31
CA THR A 164 -22.28 -18.89 -21.35
C THR A 164 -21.11 -17.96 -21.05
N ASP A 165 -20.32 -17.63 -22.08
CA ASP A 165 -19.23 -16.66 -21.95
C ASP A 165 -19.79 -15.29 -21.54
N ALA A 166 -19.19 -14.68 -20.52
CA ALA A 166 -19.62 -13.39 -19.98
C ALA A 166 -19.38 -12.26 -21.00
N GLN A 167 -20.38 -11.93 -21.81
CA GLN A 167 -20.41 -10.68 -22.57
C GLN A 167 -20.87 -9.55 -21.65
N SER A 168 -19.93 -8.76 -21.12
CA SER A 168 -20.25 -7.50 -20.45
C SER A 168 -20.09 -6.34 -21.45
N GLU A 169 -21.19 -5.66 -21.79
CA GLU A 169 -21.20 -4.47 -22.66
C GLU A 169 -20.52 -3.24 -22.00
N TRP A 170 -20.36 -3.23 -20.67
CA TRP A 170 -19.72 -2.12 -19.93
C TRP A 170 -18.23 -2.39 -19.69
N THR A 171 -17.37 -1.81 -20.54
CA THR A 171 -15.92 -2.02 -20.53
C THR A 171 -15.23 -1.16 -19.46
N LEU A 172 -15.03 -1.68 -18.26
CA LEU A 172 -14.13 -1.03 -17.30
C LEU A 172 -12.66 -1.21 -17.76
N PRO A 173 -11.81 -0.17 -17.68
CA PRO A 173 -10.40 -0.29 -18.05
C PRO A 173 -9.71 -1.41 -17.28
N ASN A 174 -9.08 -2.35 -18.02
CA ASN A 174 -8.37 -3.51 -17.47
C ASN A 174 -7.20 -3.12 -16.54
N ARG A 175 -6.68 -1.90 -16.70
CA ARG A 175 -5.78 -1.27 -15.74
C ARG A 175 -6.05 0.22 -15.64
N ILE A 176 -6.22 0.70 -14.43
CA ILE A 176 -6.17 2.14 -14.16
C ILE A 176 -4.79 2.43 -13.56
N PRO A 177 -3.99 3.33 -14.16
CA PRO A 177 -2.70 3.75 -13.64
C PRO A 177 -2.88 4.73 -12.46
N ILE A 178 -3.63 4.32 -11.43
CA ILE A 178 -3.98 5.11 -10.23
C ILE A 178 -2.71 5.59 -9.52
N PHE A 179 -1.66 4.77 -9.57
CA PHE A 179 -0.38 5.04 -8.94
C PHE A 179 0.65 5.64 -9.90
N TYR A 180 0.34 5.89 -11.17
CA TYR A 180 1.26 6.57 -12.09
C TYR A 180 1.67 7.98 -11.62
N PRO A 181 0.74 8.87 -11.18
CA PRO A 181 1.15 10.16 -10.63
C PRO A 181 1.96 10.01 -9.33
N VAL A 182 1.62 9.02 -8.49
CA VAL A 182 2.36 8.72 -7.26
C VAL A 182 3.76 8.17 -7.56
N ARG A 183 3.92 7.36 -8.60
CA ARG A 183 5.20 6.81 -9.06
C ARG A 183 6.09 7.92 -9.60
N LYS A 184 5.53 8.84 -10.39
CA LYS A 184 6.24 10.03 -10.88
C LYS A 184 6.71 10.96 -9.74
N LEU A 185 5.88 11.13 -8.70
CA LEU A 185 6.27 11.86 -7.49
C LEU A 185 7.35 11.12 -6.71
N ASN A 186 7.23 9.81 -6.54
CA ASN A 186 8.22 8.97 -5.87
C ASN A 186 9.57 8.99 -6.58
N ASP A 187 9.58 8.93 -7.91
CA ASP A 187 10.80 9.06 -8.72
C ASP A 187 11.42 10.45 -8.57
N GLY A 188 10.60 11.50 -8.50
CA GLY A 188 11.04 12.85 -8.19
C GLY A 188 11.66 12.98 -6.79
N VAL A 189 11.06 12.35 -5.78
CA VAL A 189 11.60 12.33 -4.40
C VAL A 189 12.90 11.54 -4.33
N ILE A 190 12.99 10.38 -5.00
CA ILE A 190 14.23 9.59 -5.07
C ILE A 190 15.34 10.39 -5.77
N LEU A 191 15.00 11.09 -6.86
CA LEU A 191 15.94 11.97 -7.55
C LEU A 191 16.40 13.11 -6.64
N LEU A 192 15.48 13.75 -5.91
CA LEU A 192 15.79 14.83 -4.99
C LEU A 192 16.65 14.33 -3.81
N VAL A 193 16.36 13.15 -3.25
CA VAL A 193 17.18 12.52 -2.20
C VAL A 193 18.57 12.17 -2.74
N ARG A 194 18.68 11.69 -3.97
CA ARG A 194 19.98 11.46 -4.63
C ARG A 194 20.74 12.75 -4.91
N LEU A 195 20.04 13.82 -5.25
CA LEU A 195 20.63 15.12 -5.57
C LEU A 195 21.09 15.81 -4.29
N VAL A 196 20.26 15.84 -3.24
CA VAL A 196 20.62 16.35 -1.91
C VAL A 196 21.69 15.48 -1.26
N GLY A 197 21.57 14.16 -1.34
CA GLY A 197 22.58 13.22 -0.81
C GLY A 197 23.90 13.26 -1.57
N GLY A 198 23.86 13.46 -2.89
CA GLY A 198 25.03 13.67 -3.74
C GLY A 198 25.72 14.99 -3.44
N VAL A 199 24.96 16.08 -3.33
CA VAL A 199 25.47 17.40 -2.93
C VAL A 199 26.12 17.35 -1.55
N HIS A 200 25.53 16.60 -0.59
CA HIS A 200 26.10 16.46 0.75
C HIS A 200 27.38 15.59 0.76
N ALA A 201 27.46 14.57 -0.08
CA ALA A 201 28.66 13.75 -0.25
C ALA A 201 29.81 14.56 -0.86
N ASP A 202 29.54 15.35 -1.90
CA ASP A 202 30.53 16.20 -2.56
C ASP A 202 31.04 17.30 -1.62
N SER A 203 30.18 17.88 -0.78
CA SER A 203 30.61 18.86 0.23
C SER A 203 31.53 18.25 1.29
N ILE A 204 31.24 17.02 1.77
CA ILE A 204 32.08 16.34 2.78
C ILE A 204 33.44 15.97 2.17
N VAL A 205 33.47 15.50 0.92
CA VAL A 205 34.72 15.17 0.21
C VAL A 205 35.56 16.42 -0.02
N SER A 206 34.93 17.53 -0.42
CA SER A 206 35.63 18.81 -0.64
C SER A 206 36.15 19.41 0.66
N GLU A 207 35.42 19.30 1.77
CA GLU A 207 35.84 19.79 3.08
C GLU A 207 37.00 18.95 3.64
N LYS A 208 36.93 17.62 3.50
CA LYS A 208 38.01 16.72 3.93
C LYS A 208 39.30 16.93 3.11
N LYS A 209 39.17 17.18 1.79
CA LYS A 209 40.31 17.52 0.91
C LYS A 209 40.97 18.85 1.29
N ASN A 210 40.16 19.85 1.64
CA ASN A 210 40.67 21.16 2.07
C ASN A 210 41.29 21.12 3.48
N ALA A 211 40.81 20.23 4.36
CA ALA A 211 41.41 20.01 5.68
C ALA A 211 42.78 19.30 5.58
N SER A 212 42.95 18.33 4.67
CA SER A 212 44.24 17.65 4.45
C SER A 212 45.29 18.58 3.84
N LEU A 213 44.91 19.55 3.00
CA LEU A 213 45.83 20.52 2.38
C LEU A 213 46.31 21.63 3.34
N LYS A 214 45.72 21.76 4.52
CA LYS A 214 46.16 22.73 5.56
C LYS A 214 47.06 22.11 6.62
N GLN A 215 47.32 20.80 6.55
CA GLN A 215 48.17 20.07 7.51
C GLN A 215 49.54 19.69 6.93
N GLU A 216 49.80 19.96 5.65
CA GLU A 216 51.14 20.06 5.05
C GLU A 216 51.60 21.51 5.02
#